data_AF-A0AAJ3UY86-F1
#
_entry.id   AF-A0AAJ3UY86-F1
#
_cell.length_a   1.000
_cell.length_b   1.000
_cell.length_c   1.000
_cell.angle_alpha   90.00
_cell.angle_beta   90.00
_cell.angle_gamma   90.00
#
_symmetry.space_group_name_H-M   'P 1'
#
loop_
_entity.id
_entity.type
_entity.pdbx_description
1 polymer ?
#
loop_
_entity_poly.entity_id
_entity_poly.type
_entity_poly.pdbx_seq_one_letter_code
_entity_poly.pdbx_strand_id
1 'polypeptide(L)'
;MYVAVKGGEAAIANAHRLLADRRRGDRSLPAIGIEQIVEQLALAVDRVMAEASLFDRTLAALAVRQSRGDMIEAIFLLRAYRTTLPRFGYSKPLDTAEMTIERRISATYKDLPGGQLLGPTFDYTHRLLDPNVQATGFVEHLKLPHYVDFQAELDLVRRMRREFEAARNGGEDMKEAAE
;
A
#
# COMPACT_ATOMS: atom_id res chain seq x y z
N MET A 1 -20.58 -52.48 23.87
CA MET A 1 -19.20 -52.78 23.43
C MET A 1 -18.78 -51.70 22.45
N TYR A 2 -17.69 -50.98 22.71
CA TYR A 2 -17.16 -49.98 21.78
C TYR A 2 -16.12 -50.64 20.87
N VAL A 3 -16.14 -50.32 19.57
CA VAL A 3 -15.21 -50.86 18.56
C VAL A 3 -14.47 -49.69 17.93
N ALA A 4 -13.15 -49.81 17.79
CA ALA A 4 -12.34 -48.78 17.15
C ALA A 4 -12.65 -48.73 15.64
N VAL A 5 -12.99 -47.53 15.15
CA VAL A 5 -13.23 -47.26 13.72
C VAL A 5 -12.26 -46.20 13.22
N LYS A 6 -11.82 -46.32 11.97
CA LYS A 6 -10.93 -45.34 11.33
C LYS A 6 -11.76 -44.12 10.89
N GLY A 7 -11.36 -42.92 11.31
CA GLY A 7 -12.00 -41.66 10.88
C GLY A 7 -11.04 -40.49 10.62
N GLY A 8 -9.73 -40.69 10.86
CA GLY A 8 -8.75 -39.60 10.82
C GLY A 8 -8.61 -38.93 9.46
N GLU A 9 -8.48 -39.71 8.37
CA GLU A 9 -8.33 -39.15 7.01
C GLU A 9 -9.56 -38.33 6.59
N ALA A 10 -10.76 -38.86 6.83
CA ALA A 10 -11.99 -38.14 6.54
C ALA A 10 -12.09 -36.83 7.35
N ALA A 11 -11.69 -36.86 8.63
CA ALA A 11 -11.64 -35.67 9.48
C ALA A 11 -10.64 -34.63 8.95
N ILE A 12 -9.44 -35.05 8.54
CA ILE A 12 -8.41 -34.18 7.96
C ILE A 12 -8.92 -33.55 6.65
N ALA A 13 -9.50 -34.34 5.75
CA ALA A 13 -10.04 -33.85 4.49
C ALA A 13 -11.18 -32.83 4.70
N ASN A 14 -12.07 -33.08 5.66
CA ASN A 14 -13.11 -32.14 6.06
C ASN A 14 -12.52 -30.84 6.63
N ALA A 15 -11.48 -30.94 7.47
CA ALA A 15 -10.79 -29.79 8.03
C ALA A 15 -10.13 -28.92 6.96
N HIS A 16 -9.47 -29.52 5.96
CA HIS A 16 -8.89 -28.77 4.83
C HIS A 16 -9.96 -28.08 3.99
N ARG A 17 -11.09 -28.73 3.72
CA ARG A 17 -12.23 -28.10 3.03
C ARG A 17 -12.78 -26.91 3.81
N LEU A 18 -12.94 -27.06 5.13
CA LEU A 18 -13.38 -25.97 5.99
C LEU A 18 -12.37 -24.80 6.01
N LEU A 19 -11.08 -25.10 6.06
CA LEU A 19 -10.03 -24.07 5.98
C LEU A 19 -10.06 -23.32 4.63
N ALA A 20 -10.26 -24.05 3.53
CA ALA A 20 -10.37 -23.45 2.20
C ALA A 20 -11.60 -22.53 2.08
N ASP A 21 -12.75 -22.94 2.64
CA ASP A 21 -13.95 -22.12 2.70
C ASP A 21 -13.72 -20.86 3.56
N ARG A 22 -13.11 -21.01 4.75
CA ARG A 22 -12.74 -19.88 5.62
C ARG A 22 -11.69 -18.95 5.01
N ARG A 23 -10.83 -19.45 4.13
CA ARG A 23 -9.92 -18.61 3.33
C ARG A 23 -10.68 -17.80 2.28
N ARG A 24 -11.70 -18.38 1.65
CA ARG A 24 -12.53 -17.66 0.67
C ARG A 24 -13.34 -16.55 1.33
N GLY A 25 -13.86 -16.76 2.53
CA GLY A 25 -14.70 -15.77 3.21
C GLY A 25 -16.03 -15.52 2.49
N ASP A 26 -16.59 -14.32 2.65
CA ASP A 26 -17.84 -13.94 1.99
C ASP A 26 -17.69 -13.90 0.46
N ARG A 27 -18.57 -14.63 -0.23
CA ARG A 27 -18.57 -14.77 -1.69
C ARG A 27 -19.16 -13.57 -2.42
N SER A 28 -19.87 -12.69 -1.70
CA SER A 28 -20.34 -11.42 -2.24
C SER A 28 -19.18 -10.44 -2.53
N LEU A 29 -18.07 -10.60 -1.80
CA LEU A 29 -16.88 -9.77 -1.95
C LEU A 29 -15.93 -10.35 -3.02
N PRO A 30 -15.24 -9.49 -3.80
CA PRO A 30 -14.16 -9.92 -4.68
C PRO A 30 -13.08 -10.69 -3.91
N ALA A 31 -12.55 -11.74 -4.53
CA ALA A 31 -11.42 -12.45 -3.96
C ALA A 31 -10.16 -11.58 -4.05
N ILE A 32 -9.32 -11.62 -3.01
CA ILE A 32 -8.02 -10.94 -3.02
C ILE A 32 -7.13 -11.54 -4.12
N GLY A 33 -6.67 -10.68 -5.03
CA GLY A 33 -5.74 -11.00 -6.11
C GLY A 33 -4.30 -11.07 -5.62
N ILE A 34 -3.43 -11.74 -6.39
CA ILE A 34 -2.01 -11.85 -6.03
C ILE A 34 -1.31 -10.51 -6.22
N GLU A 35 -1.62 -9.83 -7.32
CA GLU A 35 -1.12 -8.51 -7.68
C GLU A 35 -1.49 -7.47 -6.61
N GLN A 36 -2.70 -7.56 -6.04
CA GLN A 36 -3.11 -6.70 -4.94
C GLN A 36 -2.25 -6.89 -3.70
N ILE A 37 -1.89 -8.14 -3.37
CA ILE A 37 -1.01 -8.43 -2.22
C ILE A 37 0.42 -7.95 -2.51
N VAL A 38 0.93 -8.17 -3.73
CA VAL A 38 2.27 -7.71 -4.13
C VAL A 38 2.38 -6.20 -4.03
N GLU A 39 1.42 -5.46 -4.56
CA GLU A 39 1.50 -4.00 -4.66
C GLU A 39 1.07 -3.27 -3.38
N GLN A 40 0.03 -3.76 -2.68
CA GLN A 40 -0.57 -3.03 -1.55
C GLN A 40 -0.11 -3.55 -0.18
N LEU A 41 0.37 -4.80 -0.12
CA LEU A 41 0.86 -5.43 1.11
C LEU A 41 2.34 -5.81 1.01
N ALA A 42 3.12 -5.01 0.28
CA ALA A 42 4.52 -5.27 -0.06
C ALA A 42 5.40 -5.61 1.16
N LEU A 43 5.21 -4.96 2.31
CA LEU A 43 6.01 -5.25 3.52
C LEU A 43 5.80 -6.68 4.05
N ALA A 44 4.60 -7.25 3.91
CA ALA A 44 4.35 -8.63 4.25
C ALA A 44 5.05 -9.58 3.27
N VAL A 45 5.01 -9.25 1.98
CA VAL A 45 5.69 -9.99 0.91
C VAL A 45 7.21 -9.99 1.12
N ASP A 46 7.80 -8.83 1.42
CA ASP A 46 9.22 -8.67 1.70
C ASP A 46 9.66 -9.50 2.90
N ARG A 47 8.88 -9.49 3.99
CA ARG A 47 9.13 -10.32 5.16
C ARG A 47 9.13 -11.81 4.82
N VAL A 48 8.12 -12.26 4.06
CA VAL A 48 8.02 -13.67 3.66
C VAL A 48 9.20 -14.07 2.78
N MET A 49 9.58 -13.26 1.80
CA MET A 49 10.74 -13.53 0.94
C MET A 49 12.04 -13.62 1.75
N ALA A 50 12.25 -12.66 2.67
CA ALA A 50 13.45 -12.59 3.50
C ALA A 50 13.59 -13.81 4.43
N GLU A 51 12.54 -14.13 5.18
CA GLU A 51 12.59 -15.24 6.16
C GLU A 51 12.55 -16.62 5.48
N ALA A 52 11.90 -16.75 4.31
CA ALA A 52 11.88 -18.01 3.56
C ALA A 52 13.14 -18.26 2.71
N SER A 53 14.01 -17.26 2.57
CA SER A 53 15.21 -17.32 1.72
C SER A 53 14.91 -17.61 0.24
N LEU A 54 13.80 -17.06 -0.29
CA LEU A 54 13.42 -17.17 -1.69
C LEU A 54 12.87 -15.83 -2.19
N PHE A 55 13.62 -15.18 -3.08
CA PHE A 55 13.24 -13.89 -3.64
C PHE A 55 12.33 -14.08 -4.87
N ASP A 56 11.03 -14.13 -4.63
CA ASP A 56 9.97 -14.11 -5.65
C ASP A 56 8.70 -13.51 -5.04
N ARG A 57 8.31 -12.31 -5.51
CA ARG A 57 7.18 -11.56 -4.95
C ARG A 57 5.85 -12.27 -5.15
N THR A 58 5.65 -12.90 -6.31
CA THR A 58 4.41 -13.57 -6.67
C THR A 58 4.21 -14.84 -5.84
N LEU A 59 5.27 -15.62 -5.65
CA LEU A 59 5.24 -16.82 -4.80
C LEU A 59 5.06 -16.48 -3.32
N ALA A 60 5.72 -15.42 -2.84
CA ALA A 60 5.52 -14.94 -1.48
C ALA A 60 4.08 -14.45 -1.26
N ALA A 61 3.52 -13.67 -2.19
CA ALA A 61 2.12 -13.24 -2.14
C ALA A 61 1.14 -14.43 -2.22
N LEU A 62 1.44 -15.46 -3.01
CA LEU A 62 0.67 -16.70 -3.04
C LEU A 62 0.70 -17.40 -1.68
N ALA A 63 1.86 -17.49 -1.04
CA ALA A 63 1.99 -18.08 0.29
C ALA A 63 1.18 -17.30 1.34
N VAL A 64 1.25 -15.96 1.33
CA VAL A 64 0.43 -15.07 2.18
C VAL A 64 -1.06 -15.32 1.97
N ARG A 65 -1.51 -15.40 0.71
CA ARG A 65 -2.90 -15.69 0.40
C ARG A 65 -3.33 -17.07 0.88
N GLN A 66 -2.49 -18.09 0.64
CA GLN A 66 -2.75 -19.48 1.01
C GLN A 66 -2.88 -19.65 2.53
N SER A 67 -2.03 -18.95 3.29
CA SER A 67 -2.02 -18.96 4.76
C SER A 67 -3.05 -18.04 5.40
N ARG A 68 -3.90 -17.36 4.61
CA ARG A 68 -4.90 -16.39 5.10
C ARG A 68 -4.26 -15.21 5.84
N GLY A 69 -3.05 -14.81 5.46
CA GLY A 69 -2.30 -13.75 6.11
C GLY A 69 -1.54 -14.18 7.37
N ASP A 70 -1.51 -15.47 7.71
CA ASP A 70 -0.59 -15.96 8.74
C ASP A 70 0.84 -15.96 8.17
N MET A 71 1.68 -15.08 8.71
CA MET A 71 3.06 -14.89 8.24
C MET A 71 3.94 -16.10 8.53
N ILE A 72 3.77 -16.75 9.69
CA ILE A 72 4.60 -17.90 10.08
C ILE A 72 4.33 -19.06 9.12
N GLU A 73 3.05 -19.33 8.85
CA GLU A 73 2.65 -20.36 7.89
C GLU A 73 3.06 -20.00 6.45
N ALA A 74 2.93 -18.74 6.03
CA ALA A 74 3.38 -18.30 4.71
C ALA A 74 4.89 -18.53 4.50
N ILE A 75 5.70 -18.15 5.49
CA ILE A 75 7.15 -18.36 5.48
C ILE A 75 7.46 -19.85 5.41
N PHE A 76 6.75 -20.69 6.18
CA PHE A 76 6.96 -22.12 6.16
C PHE A 76 6.60 -22.75 4.81
N LEU A 77 5.47 -22.35 4.21
CA LEU A 77 5.06 -22.79 2.87
C LEU A 77 6.11 -22.45 1.81
N LEU A 78 6.58 -21.20 1.78
CA LEU A 78 7.56 -20.77 0.77
C LEU A 78 8.92 -21.45 0.98
N ARG A 79 9.33 -21.65 2.24
CA ARG A 79 10.57 -22.35 2.58
C ARG A 79 10.50 -23.84 2.23
N ALA A 80 9.33 -24.47 2.41
CA ALA A 80 9.09 -25.84 1.95
C ALA A 80 9.10 -25.91 0.42
N TYR A 81 8.48 -24.96 -0.27
CA TYR A 81 8.53 -24.91 -1.74
C TYR A 81 9.97 -24.80 -2.27
N ARG A 82 10.79 -23.95 -1.65
CA ARG A 82 12.21 -23.80 -2.00
C ARG A 82 12.99 -25.13 -1.99
N THR A 83 12.66 -26.10 -1.13
CA THR A 83 13.37 -27.39 -1.10
C THR A 83 13.06 -28.28 -2.29
N THR A 84 11.97 -28.00 -3.01
CA THR A 84 11.58 -28.71 -4.23
C THR A 84 12.31 -28.19 -5.48
N LEU A 85 12.96 -27.03 -5.40
CA LEU A 85 13.60 -26.36 -6.52
C LEU A 85 15.06 -26.80 -6.71
N PRO A 86 15.50 -27.06 -7.95
CA PRO A 86 16.92 -27.31 -8.23
C PRO A 86 17.73 -26.02 -8.07
N ARG A 87 19.02 -26.17 -7.72
CA ARG A 87 19.96 -25.04 -7.68
C ARG A 87 20.71 -24.95 -9.01
N PHE A 88 20.39 -23.93 -9.81
CA PHE A 88 21.02 -23.72 -11.11
C PHE A 88 22.43 -23.14 -11.04
N GLY A 89 22.75 -22.39 -9.98
CA GLY A 89 24.05 -21.76 -9.82
C GLY A 89 24.11 -20.81 -8.62
N TYR A 90 25.17 -20.01 -8.58
CA TYR A 90 25.42 -18.98 -7.57
C TYR A 90 25.54 -17.61 -8.25
N SER A 91 25.02 -16.58 -7.61
CA SER A 91 25.23 -15.21 -8.05
C SER A 91 26.65 -14.75 -7.74
N LYS A 92 27.13 -13.73 -8.46
CA LYS A 92 28.29 -12.95 -8.02
C LYS A 92 27.89 -12.16 -6.76
N PRO A 93 28.85 -11.81 -5.88
CA PRO A 93 28.60 -10.86 -4.80
C PRO A 93 28.01 -9.56 -5.33
N LEU A 94 27.02 -9.01 -4.63
CA LEU A 94 26.42 -7.72 -4.98
C LEU A 94 27.31 -6.59 -4.48
N ASP A 95 27.55 -5.58 -5.32
CA ASP A 95 28.17 -4.32 -4.91
C ASP A 95 27.08 -3.33 -4.50
N THR A 96 26.98 -3.06 -3.20
CA THR A 96 25.96 -2.15 -2.67
C THR A 96 26.35 -0.67 -2.77
N ALA A 97 27.58 -0.35 -3.19
CA ALA A 97 28.00 1.04 -3.42
C ALA A 97 27.31 1.65 -4.65
N GLU A 98 27.03 0.83 -5.66
CA GLU A 98 26.33 1.20 -6.91
C GLU A 98 24.80 1.05 -6.81
N MET A 99 24.27 0.86 -5.60
CA MET A 99 22.82 0.71 -5.38
C MET A 99 22.09 2.00 -5.78
N THR A 100 20.99 1.86 -6.53
CA THR A 100 20.03 2.96 -6.70
C THR A 100 19.31 3.15 -5.37
N ILE A 101 19.55 4.30 -4.74
CA ILE A 101 19.13 4.55 -3.36
C ILE A 101 17.66 4.96 -3.31
N GLU A 102 16.81 4.17 -2.65
CA GLU A 102 15.44 4.59 -2.28
C GLU A 102 15.39 5.27 -0.90
N ARG A 103 16.26 4.84 0.02
CA ARG A 103 16.39 5.39 1.39
C ARG A 103 17.84 5.30 1.85
N ARG A 104 18.35 6.36 2.48
CA ARG A 104 19.69 6.44 3.08
C ARG A 104 19.69 7.40 4.26
N ILE A 105 19.91 6.85 5.45
CA ILE A 105 20.02 7.63 6.69
C ILE A 105 21.26 7.26 7.48
N SER A 106 21.79 8.20 8.26
CA SER A 106 22.81 7.96 9.28
C SER A 106 22.41 8.61 10.59
N ALA A 107 22.48 7.85 11.68
CA ALA A 107 22.23 8.37 13.03
C ALA A 107 23.47 9.01 13.67
N THR A 108 24.68 8.76 13.13
CA THR A 108 25.94 9.21 13.74
C THR A 108 26.30 10.66 13.42
N TYR A 109 25.84 11.15 12.26
CA TYR A 109 26.09 12.52 11.82
C TYR A 109 24.76 13.17 11.46
N LYS A 110 24.66 14.46 11.73
CA LYS A 110 23.50 15.26 11.33
C LYS A 110 23.34 15.24 9.80
N ASP A 111 24.41 15.57 9.09
CA ASP A 111 24.44 15.65 7.63
C ASP A 111 25.49 14.71 7.04
N LEU A 112 25.18 14.15 5.87
CA LEU A 112 26.06 13.27 5.09
C LEU A 112 26.36 13.94 3.75
N PRO A 113 27.50 13.62 3.10
CA PRO A 113 27.64 13.86 1.66
C PRO A 113 26.47 13.18 0.92
N GLY A 114 25.75 13.94 0.09
CA GLY A 114 24.51 13.51 -0.57
C GLY A 114 23.23 13.65 0.28
N GLY A 115 23.34 14.11 1.53
CA GLY A 115 22.21 14.36 2.43
C GLY A 115 21.63 13.11 3.09
N GLN A 116 20.67 13.35 3.98
CA GLN A 116 19.81 12.34 4.62
C GLN A 116 18.57 12.13 3.73
N LEU A 117 18.38 10.94 3.18
CA LEU A 117 17.23 10.59 2.35
C LEU A 117 16.32 9.64 3.13
N LEU A 118 15.20 10.17 3.66
CA LEU A 118 14.25 9.36 4.43
C LEU A 118 13.53 8.32 3.54
N GLY A 119 13.25 8.62 2.27
CA GLY A 119 12.47 7.72 1.42
C GLY A 119 11.07 7.39 2.00
N PRO A 120 10.38 6.38 1.47
CA PRO A 120 9.10 5.91 2.00
C PRO A 120 9.29 5.24 3.37
N THR A 121 8.75 5.82 4.44
CA THR A 121 8.87 5.27 5.80
C THR A 121 7.67 5.60 6.67
N PHE A 122 7.41 4.75 7.66
CA PHE A 122 6.49 5.03 8.77
C PHE A 122 7.16 5.76 9.94
N ASP A 123 8.47 6.00 9.88
CA ASP A 123 9.16 6.79 10.89
C ASP A 123 8.50 8.18 11.01
N TYR A 124 8.43 8.70 12.23
CA TYR A 124 7.83 10.01 12.54
C TYR A 124 6.32 10.14 12.27
N THR A 125 5.63 9.10 11.80
CA THR A 125 4.17 9.10 11.72
C THR A 125 3.53 9.04 13.12
N HIS A 126 2.37 9.67 13.31
CA HIS A 126 1.58 9.43 14.51
C HIS A 126 0.80 8.13 14.34
N ARG A 127 0.84 7.25 15.37
CA ARG A 127 0.27 5.90 15.29
C ARG A 127 -1.22 5.94 15.60
N LEU A 128 -1.96 6.65 14.76
CA LEU A 128 -3.41 6.81 14.82
C LEU A 128 -4.02 6.11 13.59
N LEU A 129 -5.17 5.47 13.77
CA LEU A 129 -5.91 4.92 12.64
C LEU A 129 -6.43 6.06 11.77
N ASP A 130 -6.21 5.97 10.45
CA ASP A 130 -6.68 6.97 9.48
C ASP A 130 -8.03 6.52 8.88
N PRO A 131 -9.15 7.21 9.19
CA PRO A 131 -10.45 6.90 8.62
C PRO A 131 -10.51 7.10 7.10
N ASN A 132 -9.63 7.93 6.53
CA ASN A 132 -9.63 8.25 5.10
C ASN A 132 -9.17 7.08 4.22
N VAL A 133 -8.50 6.08 4.79
CA VAL A 133 -8.04 4.86 4.10
C VAL A 133 -9.22 3.93 3.76
N GLN A 134 -10.38 4.09 4.38
CA GLN A 134 -11.59 3.44 3.89
C GLN A 134 -11.89 3.96 2.49
N ALA A 135 -12.16 3.07 1.52
CA ALA A 135 -12.17 3.33 0.07
C ALA A 135 -13.09 4.47 -0.45
N THR A 136 -13.79 5.18 0.44
CA THR A 136 -14.68 6.32 0.18
C THR A 136 -14.24 7.63 0.87
N GLY A 137 -13.20 7.63 1.70
CA GLY A 137 -12.86 8.73 2.63
C GLY A 137 -12.65 10.09 1.97
N PHE A 138 -11.99 10.15 0.80
CA PHE A 138 -11.81 11.41 0.07
C PHE A 138 -13.12 11.93 -0.58
N VAL A 139 -14.12 11.12 -0.86
CA VAL A 139 -15.40 11.66 -1.37
C VAL A 139 -16.34 11.98 -0.20
N GLU A 140 -16.26 11.22 0.88
CA GLU A 140 -17.08 11.40 2.08
C GLU A 140 -16.70 12.67 2.87
N HIS A 141 -15.41 13.05 2.93
CA HIS A 141 -15.02 14.28 3.64
C HIS A 141 -15.60 15.55 3.01
N LEU A 142 -15.95 15.56 1.71
CA LEU A 142 -16.65 16.68 1.06
C LEU A 142 -18.03 16.95 1.67
N LYS A 143 -18.63 15.98 2.37
CA LYS A 143 -19.90 16.16 3.08
C LYS A 143 -19.75 16.91 4.42
N LEU A 144 -18.52 17.05 4.93
CA LEU A 144 -18.26 17.82 6.14
C LEU A 144 -18.38 19.33 5.87
N PRO A 145 -18.63 20.17 6.88
CA PRO A 145 -18.82 21.60 6.68
C PRO A 145 -17.53 22.31 6.24
N HIS A 146 -17.46 22.76 4.99
CA HIS A 146 -16.33 23.48 4.40
C HIS A 146 -16.60 24.99 4.19
N TYR A 147 -17.59 25.53 4.89
CA TYR A 147 -18.07 26.89 4.64
C TYR A 147 -16.99 27.97 4.82
N VAL A 148 -15.99 27.75 5.67
CA VAL A 148 -14.88 28.70 5.86
C VAL A 148 -13.99 28.77 4.62
N ASP A 149 -13.59 27.61 4.08
CA ASP A 149 -12.74 27.52 2.90
C ASP A 149 -13.47 28.04 1.65
N PHE A 150 -14.74 27.68 1.48
CA PHE A 150 -15.57 28.17 0.38
C PHE A 150 -15.76 29.70 0.41
N GLN A 151 -15.87 30.33 1.58
CA GLN A 151 -16.00 31.79 1.67
C GLN A 151 -14.71 32.50 1.23
N ALA A 152 -13.54 31.98 1.61
CA ALA A 152 -12.26 32.56 1.21
C ALA A 152 -12.07 32.53 -0.32
N GLU A 153 -12.42 31.41 -0.97
CA GLU A 153 -12.38 31.30 -2.43
C GLU A 153 -13.41 32.22 -3.11
N LEU A 154 -14.62 32.33 -2.56
CA LEU A 154 -15.67 33.20 -3.12
C LEU A 154 -15.26 34.68 -3.09
N ASP A 155 -14.60 35.10 -2.02
CA ASP A 155 -14.08 36.47 -1.89
C ASP A 155 -12.92 36.74 -2.85
N LEU A 156 -12.08 35.76 -3.12
CA LEU A 156 -11.07 35.86 -4.18
C LEU A 156 -11.71 36.02 -5.56
N VAL A 157 -12.67 35.17 -5.92
CA VAL A 157 -13.37 35.25 -7.21
C VAL A 157 -14.09 36.59 -7.37
N ARG A 158 -14.72 37.10 -6.31
CA ARG A 158 -15.37 38.42 -6.31
C ARG A 158 -14.37 39.55 -6.53
N ARG A 159 -13.19 39.51 -5.91
CA ARG A 159 -12.14 40.51 -6.14
C ARG A 159 -11.65 40.49 -7.59
N MET A 160 -11.34 39.31 -8.13
CA MET A 160 -10.92 39.17 -9.52
C MET A 160 -11.96 39.69 -10.51
N ARG A 161 -13.26 39.45 -10.24
CA ARG A 161 -14.35 40.00 -11.07
C ARG A 161 -14.40 41.52 -11.02
N ARG A 162 -14.25 42.13 -9.84
CA ARG A 162 -14.22 43.59 -9.69
C ARG A 162 -13.04 44.23 -10.41
N GLU A 163 -11.86 43.64 -10.28
CA GLU A 163 -10.65 44.10 -10.99
C GLU A 163 -10.83 44.02 -12.50
N PHE A 164 -11.41 42.92 -13.00
CA PHE A 164 -11.69 42.74 -14.41
C PHE A 164 -12.72 43.75 -14.94
N GLU A 165 -13.82 43.98 -14.21
CA GLU A 165 -14.83 44.98 -14.58
C GLU A 165 -14.26 46.41 -14.55
N ALA A 166 -13.45 46.74 -13.55
CA ALA A 166 -12.79 48.05 -13.47
C ALA A 166 -11.82 48.27 -14.64
N ALA A 167 -11.03 47.25 -15.00
CA ALA A 167 -10.13 47.32 -16.15
C ALA A 167 -10.88 47.43 -17.48
N ARG A 168 -12.06 46.81 -17.58
CA ARG A 168 -12.92 46.88 -18.77
C ARG A 168 -13.57 48.26 -18.93
N ASN A 169 -14.12 48.83 -17.86
CA ASN A 169 -14.79 50.14 -17.90
C ASN A 169 -13.79 51.30 -18.09
N GLY A 170 -12.59 51.23 -17.48
CA GLY A 170 -11.54 52.22 -17.69
C GLY A 170 -10.97 52.25 -19.12
N GLY A 171 -11.20 51.20 -19.91
CA GLY A 171 -10.86 51.15 -21.34
C GLY A 171 -11.89 51.83 -22.25
N GLU A 172 -13.12 52.05 -21.78
CA GLU A 172 -14.17 52.76 -22.51
C GLU A 172 -14.00 54.29 -22.35
N ASP A 173 -13.69 54.77 -21.13
CA ASP A 173 -13.44 56.21 -20.87
C ASP A 173 -12.20 56.76 -21.63
N MET A 174 -11.17 55.94 -21.85
CA MET A 174 -10.00 56.36 -22.65
C MET A 174 -10.27 56.42 -24.16
N LYS A 175 -11.38 55.85 -24.66
CA LYS A 175 -11.78 55.99 -26.07
C LYS A 175 -12.65 57.23 -26.30
N GLU A 176 -13.48 57.62 -25.35
CA GLU A 176 -14.28 58.87 -25.47
C GLU A 176 -13.44 60.14 -25.28
N ALA A 177 -12.33 60.08 -24.53
CA ALA A 177 -11.41 61.22 -24.37
C ALA A 177 -10.50 61.48 -25.60
N ALA A 178 -10.59 60.64 -26.64
CA ALA A 178 -9.76 60.70 -27.85
C ALA A 178 -10.52 61.14 -29.12
N GLU A 179 -11.80 61.49 -29.02
CA GLU A 179 -12.59 62.19 -30.07
C GLU A 179 -12.75 63.68 -29.75
#